data_AF-A0A8S2Y7U6-F1
#
_entry.id   AF-A0A8S2Y7U6-F1
#
_cell.length_a   1.000
_cell.length_b   1.000
_cell.length_c   1.000
_cell.angle_alpha   90.00
_cell.angle_beta   90.00
_cell.angle_gamma   90.00
#
_symmetry.space_group_name_H-M   'P 1'
#
loop_
_entity.id
_entity.type
_entity.pdbx_description
1 polymer ?
#
loop_
_entity_poly.entity_id
_entity_poly.type
_entity_poly.pdbx_seq_one_letter_code
_entity_poly.pdbx_strand_id
1 'polypeptide(L)'
;MLESLLLPYENATDSLIDPIYECYFIQALYWSLGAGLTEPAREIFDKQVKYLSSMNSTDEGPTGQAKFDEIPVHEETLFEYYFDAEHECWTSWKRLVPKYVHNPEKKFYEILVPTVDTIRSDWLLQLCYKIKRPVLKLNPDQNLVLNINFSSRTSSMDVQRNFESNVEKRAKDTYGPPPGKKLIVFIDDLNMPKVDVYGTQQPIALLKLLLEKGGMYDRVHEYYTID
;
A
#
# COMPACT_ATOMS: atom_id res chain seq x y z
N MET A 1 -1.29 0.86 -8.37
CA MET A 1 0.05 1.42 -8.12
C MET A 1 0.46 2.42 -9.18
N LEU A 2 0.47 2.06 -10.47
CA LEU A 2 0.70 3.07 -11.51
C LEU A 2 -0.35 4.19 -11.43
N GLU A 3 -1.63 3.83 -11.34
CA GLU A 3 -2.73 4.76 -11.09
C GLU A 3 -2.46 5.73 -9.91
N SER A 4 -2.05 5.22 -8.74
CA SER A 4 -1.72 6.07 -7.58
C SER A 4 -0.56 7.03 -7.82
N LEU A 5 0.42 6.62 -8.63
CA LEU A 5 1.59 7.45 -8.96
C LEU A 5 1.22 8.55 -9.96
N LEU A 6 0.24 8.31 -10.83
CA LEU A 6 -0.21 9.25 -11.87
C LEU A 6 -1.26 10.26 -11.38
N LEU A 7 -1.94 10.02 -10.25
CA LEU A 7 -2.95 10.94 -9.68
C LEU A 7 -2.55 12.43 -9.62
N PRO A 8 -1.30 12.81 -9.28
CA PRO A 8 -0.89 14.22 -9.29
C PRO A 8 -0.89 14.87 -10.68
N TYR A 9 -0.83 14.07 -11.75
CA TYR A 9 -0.68 14.51 -13.14
C TYR A 9 -1.94 14.33 -14.00
N GLU A 10 -2.99 13.66 -13.50
CA GLU A 10 -4.28 13.52 -14.24
C GLU A 10 -4.98 14.86 -14.54
N ASN A 11 -4.64 15.93 -13.81
CA ASN A 11 -5.15 17.29 -14.05
C ASN A 11 -4.19 18.16 -14.87
N ALA A 12 -3.01 17.66 -15.24
CA ALA A 12 -2.05 18.40 -16.05
C ALA A 12 -2.49 18.33 -17.51
N THR A 13 -3.13 19.41 -17.97
CA THR A 13 -3.39 19.65 -19.38
C THR A 13 -2.09 19.97 -20.09
N ASP A 14 -1.25 18.99 -20.39
CA ASP A 14 -0.28 19.16 -21.46
C ASP A 14 0.13 17.84 -22.12
N SER A 15 0.26 17.97 -23.43
CA SER A 15 0.50 16.92 -24.40
C SER A 15 1.94 16.38 -24.38
N LEU A 16 2.07 15.12 -24.79
CA LEU A 16 3.29 14.35 -25.08
C LEU A 16 4.03 13.77 -23.86
N ILE A 17 4.15 12.43 -23.90
CA ILE A 17 5.05 11.52 -23.20
C ILE A 17 6.22 12.26 -22.53
N ASP A 18 6.00 12.66 -21.28
CA ASP A 18 7.05 13.16 -20.41
C ASP A 18 7.98 11.98 -20.04
N PRO A 19 9.32 12.07 -20.20
CA PRO A 19 10.26 11.05 -19.77
C PRO A 19 10.05 10.57 -18.30
N ILE A 20 9.45 11.42 -17.47
CA ILE A 20 9.05 11.11 -16.09
C ILE A 20 8.06 9.93 -16.00
N TYR A 21 7.19 9.74 -16.99
CA TYR A 21 6.27 8.59 -17.02
C TYR A 21 6.99 7.25 -17.10
N GLU A 22 8.16 7.21 -17.75
CA GLU A 22 8.97 6.01 -17.82
C GLU A 22 9.52 5.66 -16.44
N CYS A 23 9.98 6.65 -15.67
CA CYS A 23 10.42 6.45 -14.29
C CYS A 23 9.27 5.93 -13.40
N TYR A 24 8.05 6.49 -13.54
CA TYR A 24 6.89 5.98 -12.83
C TYR A 24 6.50 4.56 -13.22
N PHE A 25 6.60 4.24 -14.52
CA PHE A 25 6.34 2.89 -15.00
C PHE A 25 7.35 1.89 -14.43
N ILE A 26 8.64 2.23 -14.44
CA ILE A 26 9.70 1.43 -13.83
C ILE A 26 9.44 1.26 -12.32
N GLN A 27 9.17 2.34 -11.58
CA GLN A 27 8.86 2.25 -10.15
C GLN A 27 7.64 1.36 -9.89
N ALA A 28 6.58 1.51 -10.69
CA ALA A 28 5.39 0.67 -10.57
C ALA A 28 5.71 -0.80 -10.89
N LEU A 29 6.57 -1.09 -11.87
CA LEU A 29 6.95 -2.44 -12.27
C LEU A 29 7.72 -3.15 -11.14
N TYR A 30 8.67 -2.46 -10.49
CA TYR A 30 9.41 -2.99 -9.34
C TYR A 30 8.48 -3.32 -8.16
N TRP A 31 7.57 -2.42 -7.82
CA TRP A 31 6.71 -2.59 -6.65
C TRP A 31 5.39 -3.33 -6.90
N SER A 32 5.16 -3.79 -8.13
CA SER A 32 4.04 -4.68 -8.46
C SER A 32 4.53 -6.08 -8.80
N LEU A 33 5.20 -6.25 -9.95
CA LEU A 33 5.71 -7.53 -10.42
C LEU A 33 6.94 -7.96 -9.63
N GLY A 34 7.86 -7.03 -9.36
CA GLY A 34 9.09 -7.29 -8.62
C GLY A 34 8.88 -7.55 -7.12
N ALA A 35 7.82 -7.00 -6.53
CA ALA A 35 7.59 -7.05 -5.08
C ALA A 35 7.41 -8.48 -4.56
N GLY A 36 6.77 -9.36 -5.33
CA GLY A 36 6.53 -10.76 -4.98
C GLY A 36 7.72 -11.70 -5.22
N LEU A 37 8.84 -11.19 -5.75
CA LEU A 37 10.03 -11.99 -6.03
C LEU A 37 10.87 -12.20 -4.76
N THR A 38 11.52 -13.36 -4.68
CA THR A 38 12.57 -13.65 -3.69
C THR A 38 13.81 -12.81 -3.95
N GLU A 39 14.66 -12.60 -2.94
CA GLU A 39 15.88 -11.78 -3.06
C GLU A 39 16.77 -12.18 -4.25
N PRO A 40 17.09 -13.48 -4.51
CA PRO A 40 17.90 -13.84 -5.68
C PRO A 40 17.20 -13.54 -7.01
N ALA A 41 15.86 -13.68 -7.06
CA ALA A 41 15.08 -13.39 -8.25
C ALA A 41 14.98 -11.88 -8.51
N ARG A 42 15.02 -11.05 -7.46
CA ARG A 42 15.03 -9.59 -7.58
C ARG A 42 16.28 -9.08 -8.28
N GLU A 43 17.45 -9.66 -8.04
CA GLU A 43 18.68 -9.28 -8.76
C GLU A 43 18.59 -9.57 -10.26
N ILE A 44 18.05 -10.73 -10.62
CA ILE A 44 17.87 -11.13 -12.03
C ILE A 44 16.87 -10.18 -12.70
N PHE A 45 15.76 -9.92 -12.01
CA PHE A 45 14.73 -8.98 -12.46
C PHE A 45 15.29 -7.57 -12.66
N ASP A 46 16.05 -7.06 -11.69
CA ASP A 46 16.68 -5.74 -11.74
C ASP A 46 17.58 -5.59 -12.98
N LYS A 47 18.46 -6.57 -13.21
CA LYS A 47 19.33 -6.59 -14.40
C LYS A 47 18.54 -6.54 -15.70
N GLN A 48 17.43 -7.28 -15.79
CA GLN A 48 16.59 -7.28 -16.99
C GLN A 48 15.84 -5.97 -17.18
N VAL A 49 15.26 -5.39 -16.13
CA VAL A 49 14.55 -4.10 -16.26
C VAL A 49 15.50 -2.99 -16.65
N LYS A 50 16.69 -2.91 -16.02
CA LYS A 50 17.73 -1.95 -16.38
C LYS A 50 18.16 -2.10 -17.84
N TYR A 51 18.40 -3.34 -18.29
CA TYR A 51 18.72 -3.63 -19.70
C TYR A 51 17.63 -3.17 -20.68
N LEU A 52 16.35 -3.44 -20.35
CA LEU A 52 15.21 -3.07 -21.21
C LEU A 52 14.94 -1.56 -21.21
N SER A 53 15.21 -0.86 -20.11
CA SER A 53 15.00 0.60 -20.01
C SER A 53 15.87 1.40 -21.00
N SER A 54 17.00 0.85 -21.45
CA SER A 54 17.95 1.53 -22.34
C SER A 54 18.46 2.89 -21.84
N MET A 55 18.28 3.19 -20.54
CA MET A 55 18.77 4.41 -19.90
C MET A 55 20.25 4.28 -19.55
N ASN A 56 20.93 5.42 -19.41
CA ASN A 56 22.33 5.44 -19.00
C ASN A 56 22.44 5.11 -17.52
N SER A 57 23.33 4.18 -17.17
CA SER A 57 23.64 3.90 -15.77
C SER A 57 24.62 4.94 -15.22
N THR A 58 24.30 5.51 -14.06
CA THR A 58 25.15 6.49 -13.36
C THR A 58 25.40 6.04 -11.93
N ASP A 59 26.67 6.01 -11.51
CA ASP A 59 27.03 5.85 -10.09
C ASP A 59 27.01 7.24 -9.44
N GLU A 60 25.95 7.50 -8.70
CA GLU A 60 25.71 8.76 -8.01
C GLU A 60 26.44 8.86 -6.67
N GLY A 61 27.12 7.80 -6.24
CA GLY A 61 27.78 7.75 -4.95
C GLY A 61 26.80 7.81 -3.76
N PRO A 62 27.32 7.92 -2.52
CA PRO A 62 26.50 7.83 -1.32
C PRO A 62 25.61 9.06 -1.05
N THR A 63 25.83 10.16 -1.77
CA THR A 63 25.13 11.44 -1.54
C THR A 63 24.55 12.08 -2.79
N GLY A 64 24.91 11.59 -3.98
CA GLY A 64 24.33 12.06 -5.23
C GLY A 64 22.92 11.52 -5.44
N GLN A 65 22.33 11.97 -6.55
CA GLN A 65 21.03 11.56 -7.05
C GLN A 65 21.17 11.42 -8.56
N ALA A 66 20.63 10.35 -9.13
CA ALA A 66 20.58 10.16 -10.58
C ALA A 66 19.36 10.91 -11.14
N LYS A 67 19.49 11.53 -12.31
CA LYS A 67 18.37 12.26 -12.94
C LYS A 67 17.33 11.31 -13.52
N PHE A 68 16.20 11.85 -13.98
CA PHE A 68 15.13 11.06 -14.62
C PHE A 68 15.59 10.28 -15.87
N ASP A 69 16.62 10.75 -16.59
CA ASP A 69 17.18 10.12 -17.79
C ASP A 69 18.31 9.12 -17.50
N GLU A 70 18.56 8.84 -16.22
CA GLU A 70 19.61 7.96 -15.73
C GLU A 70 19.04 6.88 -14.80
N ILE A 71 19.73 5.75 -14.71
CA ILE A 71 19.46 4.69 -13.75
C ILE A 71 20.57 4.68 -12.70
N PRO A 72 20.25 4.88 -11.41
CA PRO A 72 21.25 4.82 -10.37
C PRO A 72 21.76 3.38 -10.17
N VAL A 73 23.05 3.24 -9.91
CA VAL A 73 23.71 1.95 -9.71
C VAL A 73 24.61 1.88 -8.48
N HIS A 74 24.61 2.92 -7.63
CA HIS A 74 25.41 2.91 -6.39
C HIS A 74 24.96 1.80 -5.42
N GLU A 75 23.64 1.62 -5.26
CA GLU A 75 23.05 0.52 -4.49
C GLU A 75 22.81 -0.70 -5.37
N GLU A 76 22.68 -1.86 -4.74
CA GLU A 76 22.64 -3.17 -5.41
C GLU A 76 21.51 -3.30 -6.43
N THR A 77 20.32 -2.75 -6.13
CA THR A 77 19.14 -2.85 -6.99
C THR A 77 18.31 -1.57 -6.95
N LEU A 78 17.48 -1.36 -7.97
CA LEU A 78 16.56 -0.23 -8.00
C LEU A 78 15.47 -0.30 -6.90
N PHE A 79 15.29 -1.46 -6.22
CA PHE A 79 14.43 -1.57 -5.03
C PHE A 79 14.90 -0.70 -3.86
N GLU A 80 16.17 -0.30 -3.86
CA GLU A 80 16.78 0.59 -2.88
C GLU A 80 16.56 2.08 -3.19
N TYR A 81 15.84 2.38 -4.27
CA TYR A 81 15.54 3.73 -4.71
C TYR A 81 14.03 4.02 -4.74
N TYR A 82 13.72 5.30 -4.66
CA TYR A 82 12.44 5.85 -5.04
C TYR A 82 12.68 6.98 -6.05
N PHE A 83 11.73 7.12 -6.97
CA PHE A 83 11.73 8.25 -7.88
C PHE A 83 10.98 9.43 -7.26
N ASP A 84 11.68 10.53 -7.06
CA ASP A 84 11.13 11.80 -6.62
C ASP A 84 10.72 12.62 -7.84
N ALA A 85 9.42 12.74 -8.04
CA ALA A 85 8.88 13.48 -9.18
C ALA A 85 8.87 15.00 -8.99
N GLU A 86 8.94 15.51 -7.75
CA GLU A 86 9.05 16.95 -7.50
C GLU A 86 10.44 17.46 -7.90
N HIS A 87 11.46 16.62 -7.71
CA HIS A 87 12.86 16.91 -8.00
C HIS A 87 13.40 16.18 -9.25
N GLU A 88 12.56 15.43 -9.95
CA GLU A 88 12.87 14.66 -11.17
C GLU A 88 14.13 13.79 -11.05
N CYS A 89 14.29 13.09 -9.92
CA CYS A 89 15.49 12.30 -9.64
C CYS A 89 15.24 11.05 -8.82
N TRP A 90 16.11 10.05 -9.03
CA TRP A 90 16.18 8.86 -8.22
C TRP A 90 16.96 9.12 -6.94
N THR A 91 16.38 8.72 -5.82
CA THR A 91 16.95 8.94 -4.49
C THR A 91 16.94 7.64 -3.69
N SER A 92 18.07 7.30 -3.06
CA SER A 92 18.16 6.11 -2.20
C SER A 92 17.26 6.26 -0.97
N TRP A 93 16.54 5.19 -0.62
CA TRP A 93 15.71 5.16 0.59
C TRP A 93 16.53 5.44 1.86
N LYS A 94 17.82 5.06 1.88
CA LYS A 94 18.71 5.31 3.03
C LYS A 94 18.83 6.79 3.36
N ARG A 95 18.77 7.67 2.34
CA ARG A 95 18.83 9.13 2.51
C ARG A 95 17.56 9.69 3.13
N LEU A 96 16.42 9.01 2.96
CA LEU A 96 15.15 9.41 3.54
C LEU A 96 14.99 9.00 5.00
N VAL A 97 15.84 8.11 5.52
CA VAL A 97 15.73 7.68 6.91
C VAL A 97 16.15 8.82 7.83
N PRO A 98 15.23 9.38 8.64
CA PRO A 98 15.59 10.43 9.58
C PRO A 98 16.52 9.86 10.66
N LYS A 99 17.47 10.68 11.13
CA LYS A 99 18.34 10.29 12.24
C LYS A 99 17.49 10.01 13.48
N TYR A 100 17.65 8.83 14.05
CA TYR A 100 16.93 8.45 15.26
C TYR A 100 17.33 9.36 16.43
N VAL A 101 16.34 9.96 17.08
CA VAL A 101 16.50 10.75 18.30
C VAL A 101 15.76 10.01 19.42
N HIS A 102 16.52 9.46 20.37
CA HIS A 102 15.94 8.77 21.50
C HIS A 102 15.29 9.76 22.47
N ASN A 103 14.00 9.56 22.77
CA ASN A 103 13.33 10.21 23.88
C ASN A 103 13.26 9.23 25.08
N PRO A 104 14.01 9.46 26.17
CA PRO A 104 14.02 8.60 27.35
C PRO A 104 12.69 8.54 28.12
N GLU A 105 11.79 9.50 27.91
CA GLU A 105 10.48 9.55 28.58
C GLU A 105 9.45 8.63 27.92
N LYS A 106 9.68 8.22 26.66
CA LYS A 106 8.80 7.28 25.96
C LYS A 106 8.96 5.89 26.53
N LYS A 107 7.84 5.20 26.71
CA LYS A 107 7.85 3.79 27.10
C LYS A 107 8.46 2.95 25.98
N PHE A 108 9.17 1.88 26.36
CA PHE A 108 9.91 1.05 25.42
C PHE A 108 9.08 0.58 24.22
N TYR A 109 7.82 0.18 24.42
CA TYR A 109 6.94 -0.29 23.35
C TYR A 109 6.42 0.81 22.40
N GLU A 110 6.63 2.08 22.73
CA GLU A 110 6.26 3.26 21.90
C GLU A 110 7.46 3.81 21.10
N ILE A 111 8.64 3.22 21.30
CA ILE A 111 9.85 3.62 20.60
C ILE A 111 9.83 3.00 19.19
N LEU A 112 9.59 3.85 18.19
CA LEU A 112 9.71 3.49 16.78
C LEU A 112 11.04 4.04 16.25
N VAL A 113 11.92 3.12 15.86
CA VAL A 113 13.17 3.48 15.17
C VAL A 113 12.87 3.52 13.67
N PRO A 114 13.00 4.67 13.02
CA PRO A 114 12.79 4.76 11.58
C PRO A 114 13.91 4.00 10.86
N THR A 115 13.51 3.07 10.01
CA THR A 115 14.40 2.28 9.14
C THR A 115 13.99 2.45 7.69
N VAL A 116 14.85 2.02 6.75
CA VAL A 116 14.53 1.96 5.32
C VAL A 116 13.19 1.23 5.09
N ASP A 117 13.01 0.08 5.74
CA ASP A 117 11.78 -0.71 5.62
C ASP A 117 10.56 0.03 6.15
N THR A 118 10.70 0.82 7.21
CA THR A 118 9.59 1.61 7.77
C THR A 118 9.17 2.72 6.81
N ILE A 119 10.14 3.44 6.23
CA ILE A 119 9.88 4.54 5.28
C ILE A 119 9.28 4.00 3.99
N ARG A 120 9.87 2.95 3.42
CA ARG A 120 9.37 2.26 2.21
C ARG A 120 7.97 1.72 2.42
N SER A 121 7.72 1.09 3.58
CA SER A 121 6.40 0.61 3.96
C SER A 121 5.44 1.79 4.00
N ASP A 122 5.69 2.83 4.80
CA ASP A 122 4.83 4.03 4.87
C ASP A 122 4.53 4.61 3.49
N TRP A 123 5.55 4.78 2.62
CA TRP A 123 5.35 5.23 1.25
C TRP A 123 4.37 4.35 0.45
N LEU A 124 4.55 3.02 0.49
CA LEU A 124 3.63 2.09 -0.19
C LEU A 124 2.22 2.17 0.41
N LEU A 125 2.12 2.32 1.73
CA LEU A 125 0.84 2.48 2.42
C LEU A 125 0.14 3.78 1.94
N GLN A 126 0.87 4.91 1.83
CA GLN A 126 0.33 6.18 1.32
C GLN A 126 -0.19 6.03 -0.13
N LEU A 127 0.52 5.30 -0.99
CA LEU A 127 0.08 5.07 -2.37
C LEU A 127 -1.23 4.28 -2.42
N CYS A 128 -1.35 3.22 -1.62
CA CYS A 128 -2.58 2.43 -1.52
C CYS A 128 -3.75 3.24 -0.95
N TYR A 129 -3.50 4.09 0.05
CA TYR A 129 -4.50 5.00 0.60
C TYR A 129 -5.09 5.93 -0.47
N LYS A 130 -4.23 6.49 -1.35
CA LYS A 130 -4.67 7.40 -2.41
C LYS A 130 -5.64 6.76 -3.40
N ILE A 131 -5.46 5.48 -3.74
CA ILE A 131 -6.35 4.73 -4.65
C ILE A 131 -7.59 4.14 -3.95
N LYS A 132 -7.89 4.55 -2.71
CA LYS A 132 -8.97 3.98 -1.87
C LYS A 132 -8.94 2.46 -1.80
N ARG A 133 -7.77 1.85 -2.04
CA ARG A 133 -7.57 0.43 -1.77
C ARG A 133 -7.22 0.29 -0.29
N PRO A 134 -7.63 -0.79 0.38
CA PRO A 134 -7.33 -0.96 1.79
C PRO A 134 -5.83 -0.91 1.95
N VAL A 135 -5.31 0.09 2.68
CA VAL A 135 -4.05 0.07 3.42
C VAL A 135 -3.79 1.47 4.05
N LEU A 136 -3.73 1.47 5.39
CA LEU A 136 -2.91 2.21 6.37
C LEU A 136 -2.49 3.68 6.11
N LYS A 137 -3.32 4.63 6.58
CA LYS A 137 -2.84 5.84 7.28
C LYS A 137 -3.80 6.15 8.41
N LEU A 138 -3.31 6.10 9.66
CA LEU A 138 -4.11 6.31 10.86
C LEU A 138 -4.00 7.77 11.32
N ASN A 139 -5.06 8.55 11.12
CA ASN A 139 -5.31 9.75 11.89
C ASN A 139 -6.40 9.42 12.93
N PRO A 140 -6.07 9.34 14.23
CA PRO A 140 -7.03 8.96 15.28
C PRO A 140 -8.29 9.83 15.33
N ASP A 141 -8.17 11.10 14.94
CA ASP A 141 -9.28 12.06 14.98
C ASP A 141 -10.25 11.88 13.79
N GLN A 142 -9.76 11.33 12.68
CA GLN A 142 -10.52 11.15 11.44
C GLN A 142 -10.89 9.69 11.18
N ASN A 143 -10.30 8.74 11.91
CA ASN A 143 -10.42 7.32 11.62
C ASN A 143 -10.96 6.54 12.82
N LEU A 144 -11.98 5.72 12.57
CA LEU A 144 -12.43 4.66 13.47
C LEU A 144 -11.63 3.39 13.16
N VAL A 145 -10.98 2.81 14.15
CA VAL A 145 -10.12 1.64 13.96
C VAL A 145 -10.82 0.38 14.48
N LEU A 146 -11.03 -0.59 13.60
CA LEU A 146 -11.57 -1.91 13.92
C LEU A 146 -10.47 -2.97 13.75
N ASN A 147 -10.09 -3.62 14.84
CA ASN A 147 -9.12 -4.73 14.80
C ASN A 147 -9.87 -6.06 14.79
N ILE A 148 -9.65 -6.87 13.76
CA ILE A 148 -10.22 -8.21 13.61
C ILE A 148 -9.08 -9.24 13.62
N ASN A 149 -9.02 -10.05 14.66
CA ASN A 149 -8.03 -11.11 14.76
C ASN A 149 -8.61 -12.40 14.16
N PHE A 150 -8.02 -12.84 13.05
CA PHE A 150 -8.41 -14.08 12.40
C PHE A 150 -7.84 -15.29 13.13
N SER A 151 -8.64 -16.34 13.16
CA SER A 151 -8.29 -17.64 13.72
C SER A 151 -8.86 -18.73 12.82
N SER A 152 -8.45 -19.98 13.06
CA SER A 152 -9.01 -21.15 12.37
C SER A 152 -10.52 -21.34 12.57
N ARG A 153 -11.12 -20.67 13.55
CA ARG A 153 -12.57 -20.71 13.83
C ARG A 153 -13.33 -19.48 13.33
N THR A 154 -12.64 -18.47 12.81
CA THR A 154 -13.28 -17.27 12.29
C THR A 154 -14.10 -17.62 11.06
N SER A 155 -15.40 -17.31 11.09
CA SER A 155 -16.34 -17.51 10.00
C SER A 155 -16.67 -16.21 9.28
N SER A 156 -17.31 -16.29 8.11
CA SER A 156 -17.82 -15.10 7.43
C SER A 156 -18.86 -14.35 8.27
N MET A 157 -19.57 -15.06 9.17
CA MET A 157 -20.57 -14.44 10.05
C MET A 157 -19.90 -13.57 11.11
N ASP A 158 -18.76 -14.01 11.64
CA ASP A 158 -18.00 -13.25 12.62
C ASP A 158 -17.47 -11.96 11.98
N VAL A 159 -16.93 -12.04 10.76
CA VAL A 159 -16.46 -10.85 10.03
C VAL A 159 -17.62 -9.88 9.79
N GLN A 160 -18.74 -10.36 9.25
CA GLN A 160 -19.92 -9.52 8.99
C GLN A 160 -20.41 -8.80 10.25
N ARG A 161 -20.56 -9.52 11.37
CA ARG A 161 -20.99 -8.94 12.65
C ARG A 161 -20.02 -7.88 13.19
N ASN A 162 -18.71 -8.05 12.97
CA ASN A 162 -17.71 -7.06 13.37
C ASN A 162 -17.83 -5.77 12.54
N PHE A 163 -18.12 -5.88 11.24
CA PHE A 163 -18.40 -4.70 10.40
C PHE A 163 -19.70 -4.03 10.82
N GLU A 164 -20.80 -4.77 10.92
CA GLU A 164 -22.14 -4.27 11.26
C GLU A 164 -22.19 -3.58 12.63
N SER A 165 -21.37 -3.99 13.59
CA SER A 165 -21.28 -3.34 14.90
C SER A 165 -20.52 -2.01 14.90
N ASN A 166 -19.81 -1.70 13.82
CA ASN A 166 -18.97 -0.50 13.68
C ASN A 166 -19.44 0.47 12.59
N VAL A 167 -20.58 0.17 11.95
CA VAL A 167 -21.22 1.02 10.94
C VAL A 167 -22.64 1.38 11.36
N GLU A 168 -23.08 2.56 10.97
CA GLU A 168 -24.42 3.09 11.22
C GLU A 168 -25.15 3.25 9.89
N LYS A 169 -26.48 3.09 9.95
CA LYS A 169 -27.34 3.27 8.77
C LYS A 169 -27.40 4.75 8.40
N ARG A 170 -26.94 5.11 7.18
CA ARG A 170 -26.97 6.48 6.64
C ARG A 170 -28.19 6.74 5.78
N ALA A 171 -28.56 5.77 4.95
CA ALA A 171 -29.71 5.82 4.04
C ALA A 171 -30.43 4.47 4.04
N LYS A 172 -31.44 4.30 3.17
CA LYS A 172 -32.27 3.08 3.13
C LYS A 172 -31.43 1.79 3.06
N ASP A 173 -30.42 1.77 2.19
CA ASP A 173 -29.59 0.59 1.88
C ASP A 173 -28.09 0.92 1.95
N THR A 174 -27.71 1.94 2.73
CA THR A 174 -26.31 2.41 2.83
C THR A 174 -25.91 2.57 4.28
N TYR A 175 -24.78 1.95 4.62
CA TYR A 175 -24.15 1.99 5.93
C TYR A 175 -22.79 2.64 5.82
N GLY A 176 -22.32 3.24 6.90
CA GLY A 176 -20.97 3.78 6.97
C GLY A 176 -20.56 4.07 8.40
N PRO A 177 -19.27 4.39 8.63
CA PRO A 177 -18.82 4.83 9.95
C PRO A 177 -19.57 6.09 10.43
N PRO A 178 -19.48 6.42 11.73
CA PRO A 178 -20.03 7.65 12.28
C PRO A 178 -19.67 8.88 11.43
N PRO A 179 -20.55 9.89 11.33
CA PRO A 179 -20.34 11.06 10.48
C PRO A 179 -18.96 11.71 10.70
N GLY A 180 -18.26 11.99 9.61
CA GLY A 180 -16.92 12.60 9.64
C GLY A 180 -15.76 11.65 9.94
N LYS A 181 -16.03 10.35 10.19
CA LYS A 181 -14.99 9.34 10.38
C LYS A 181 -14.85 8.42 9.15
N LYS A 182 -13.66 7.84 8.98
CA LYS A 182 -13.38 6.74 8.04
C LYS A 182 -13.13 5.46 8.83
N LEU A 183 -13.78 4.35 8.47
CA LEU A 183 -13.52 3.05 9.10
C LEU A 183 -12.23 2.44 8.52
N ILE A 184 -11.27 2.12 9.39
CA ILE A 184 -10.08 1.37 9.04
C ILE A 184 -10.14 0.02 9.74
N VAL A 185 -10.11 -1.04 8.95
CA VAL A 185 -10.13 -2.41 9.46
C VAL A 185 -8.74 -3.01 9.38
N PHE A 186 -8.20 -3.39 10.53
CA PHE A 186 -6.97 -4.18 10.63
C PHE A 186 -7.31 -5.64 10.77
N ILE A 187 -6.62 -6.47 10.00
CA ILE A 187 -6.72 -7.92 10.08
C ILE A 187 -5.32 -8.45 10.29
N ASP A 188 -5.10 -9.13 11.42
CA ASP A 188 -3.77 -9.57 11.87
C ASP A 188 -3.16 -10.62 10.92
N ASP A 189 -3.91 -11.69 10.60
CA ASP A 189 -3.45 -12.74 9.70
C ASP A 189 -4.57 -13.23 8.78
N LEU A 190 -4.51 -12.86 7.50
CA LEU A 190 -5.49 -13.27 6.50
C LEU A 190 -5.47 -14.78 6.22
N ASN A 191 -4.37 -15.49 6.48
CA ASN A 191 -4.18 -16.89 6.11
C ASN A 191 -4.74 -17.90 7.14
N MET A 192 -5.06 -17.44 8.35
CA MET A 192 -5.49 -18.29 9.46
C MET A 192 -6.87 -18.97 9.34
N PRO A 193 -7.89 -18.43 8.65
CA PRO A 193 -9.19 -19.07 8.55
C PRO A 193 -9.14 -20.49 7.97
N LYS A 194 -10.00 -21.38 8.46
CA LYS A 194 -10.05 -22.75 7.95
C LYS A 194 -10.60 -22.79 6.52
N VAL A 195 -9.97 -23.60 5.69
CA VAL A 195 -10.43 -23.92 4.34
C VAL A 195 -11.60 -24.92 4.41
N ASP A 196 -12.69 -24.63 3.71
CA ASP A 196 -13.82 -25.55 3.59
C ASP A 196 -13.57 -26.68 2.58
N VAL A 197 -14.55 -27.56 2.40
CA VAL A 197 -14.42 -28.74 1.50
C VAL A 197 -14.24 -28.36 0.03
N TYR A 198 -14.51 -27.11 -0.34
CA TYR A 198 -14.38 -26.60 -1.71
C TYR A 198 -13.13 -25.74 -1.91
N GLY A 199 -12.21 -25.73 -0.94
CA GLY A 199 -10.99 -24.92 -1.04
C GLY A 199 -11.19 -23.44 -0.73
N THR A 200 -12.33 -23.06 -0.13
CA THR A 200 -12.66 -21.65 0.12
C THR A 200 -12.48 -21.28 1.60
N GLN A 201 -11.89 -20.12 1.86
CA GLN A 201 -11.89 -19.48 3.18
C GLN A 201 -13.01 -18.46 3.24
N GLN A 202 -14.12 -18.82 3.90
CA GLN A 202 -15.34 -18.01 3.93
C GLN A 202 -15.14 -16.55 4.39
N PRO A 203 -14.32 -16.25 5.43
CA PRO A 203 -14.03 -14.86 5.81
C PRO A 203 -13.39 -14.05 4.68
N ILE A 204 -12.45 -14.65 3.96
CA ILE A 204 -11.72 -13.99 2.87
C ILE A 204 -12.63 -13.78 1.66
N ALA A 205 -13.50 -14.75 1.35
CA ALA A 205 -14.48 -14.61 0.29
C ALA A 205 -15.46 -13.45 0.55
N LEU A 206 -15.88 -13.26 1.81
CA LEU A 206 -16.72 -12.12 2.18
C LEU A 206 -15.96 -10.78 2.04
N LEU A 207 -14.71 -10.72 2.49
CA LEU A 207 -13.88 -9.52 2.32
C LEU A 207 -13.69 -9.17 0.84
N LYS A 208 -13.43 -10.17 0.00
CA LYS A 208 -13.33 -10.00 -1.45
C LYS A 208 -14.61 -9.41 -2.03
N LEU A 209 -15.78 -9.95 -1.65
CA LEU A 209 -17.08 -9.41 -2.08
C LEU A 209 -17.23 -7.94 -1.69
N LEU A 210 -16.92 -7.61 -0.43
CA LEU A 210 -17.01 -6.25 0.09
C LEU A 210 -16.12 -5.28 -0.69
N LEU A 211 -14.87 -5.66 -0.96
CA LEU A 211 -13.91 -4.82 -1.68
C LEU A 211 -14.27 -4.65 -3.17
N GLU A 212 -14.83 -5.68 -3.81
CA GLU A 212 -15.18 -5.63 -5.23
C GLU A 212 -16.52 -4.95 -5.50
N LYS A 213 -17.48 -5.05 -4.56
CA LYS A 213 -18.85 -4.58 -4.76
C LYS A 213 -19.20 -3.34 -3.91
N GLY A 214 -18.36 -2.98 -2.94
CA GLY A 214 -18.64 -1.88 -2.02
C GLY A 214 -19.84 -2.16 -1.10
N GLY A 215 -20.13 -3.43 -0.82
CA GLY A 215 -21.29 -3.83 -0.05
C GLY A 215 -21.37 -5.34 0.18
N MET A 216 -22.40 -5.76 0.92
CA MET A 216 -22.66 -7.17 1.22
C MET A 216 -24.16 -7.44 1.34
N TYR A 217 -24.52 -8.71 1.31
CA TYR A 217 -25.90 -9.14 1.51
C TYR A 217 -26.16 -9.36 3.00
N ASP A 218 -27.25 -8.79 3.50
CA ASP A 218 -27.88 -9.29 4.70
C ASP A 218 -28.26 -10.76 4.47
N ARG A 219 -28.04 -11.60 5.47
CA ARG A 219 -28.38 -13.03 5.45
C ARG A 219 -29.90 -13.25 5.38
N VAL A 220 -30.70 -12.18 5.52
CA VAL A 220 -32.16 -12.15 5.38
C VAL A 220 -32.64 -11.60 4.03
N HIS A 221 -31.74 -11.32 3.06
CA HIS A 221 -31.97 -11.12 1.59
C HIS A 221 -31.74 -9.70 1.02
N GLU A 222 -31.47 -8.66 1.81
CA GLU A 222 -31.25 -7.31 1.25
C GLU A 222 -29.76 -7.00 1.05
N TYR A 223 -29.37 -6.58 -0.16
CA TYR A 223 -28.02 -6.06 -0.42
C TYR A 223 -27.92 -4.63 0.11
N TYR A 224 -26.83 -4.32 0.80
CA TYR A 224 -26.54 -2.99 1.27
C TYR A 224 -25.10 -2.57 0.96
N THR A 225 -24.90 -1.27 0.76
CA THR A 225 -23.59 -0.70 0.48
C THR A 225 -22.91 -0.22 1.76
N ILE A 226 -21.57 -0.24 1.75
CA ILE A 226 -20.72 0.33 2.79
C ILE A 226 -19.92 1.49 2.16
N ASP A 227 -20.11 2.69 2.71
CA ASP A 227 -19.45 3.95 2.32
C ASP A 227 -18.18 4.23 3.14
#